data_AF-A0A9Q3V205-F1
#
_entry.id   AF-A0A9Q3V205-F1
#
_cell.length_a   1.000
_cell.length_b   1.000
_cell.length_c   1.000
_cell.angle_alpha   90.00
_cell.angle_beta   90.00
_cell.angle_gamma   90.00
#
_symmetry.space_group_name_H-M   'P 1'
#
loop_
_entity.id
_entity.type
_entity.pdbx_description
1 polymer ?
#
loop_
_entity_poly.entity_id
_entity_poly.type
_entity_poly.pdbx_seq_one_letter_code
_entity_poly.pdbx_strand_id
1 'polypeptide(L)'
;MIKKLLLGTLCIAQFSLISAHDLNPTPKKDNGTAYYQNVPKTVIIKTKKFKVRIDKQPNGNYLYQSWGANTKITAKPSMIISDGELIPDGSGGNYYFEFNNNGTLYQVWRNYLTASAKKAPYTLVVIDGNGKTLVKQDAQIVKN
;
A
#
# COMPACT_ATOMS: atom_id res chain seq x y z
N MET A 1 -50.28 48.43 -36.76
CA MET A 1 -49.45 49.50 -36.18
C MET A 1 -49.33 49.28 -34.68
N ILE A 2 -48.16 49.62 -34.14
CA ILE A 2 -47.72 49.56 -32.72
C ILE A 2 -46.99 48.27 -32.33
N LYS A 3 -45.65 48.39 -32.36
CA LYS A 3 -44.67 47.59 -31.64
C LYS A 3 -44.79 47.91 -30.15
N LYS A 4 -44.73 46.90 -29.27
CA LYS A 4 -44.17 47.05 -27.93
C LYS A 4 -43.27 45.87 -27.61
N LEU A 5 -41.99 46.21 -27.54
CA LEU A 5 -40.87 45.40 -27.12
C LEU A 5 -40.97 45.22 -25.59
N LEU A 6 -41.00 43.99 -25.11
CA LEU A 6 -40.85 43.68 -23.68
C LEU A 6 -39.60 42.82 -23.52
N LEU A 7 -38.52 43.48 -23.10
CA LEU A 7 -37.31 42.87 -22.57
C LEU A 7 -37.65 42.24 -21.22
N GLY A 8 -37.48 40.92 -21.11
CA GLY A 8 -37.51 40.17 -19.86
C GLY A 8 -36.15 39.50 -19.63
N THR A 9 -35.46 39.95 -18.59
CA THR A 9 -34.10 39.66 -18.14
C THR A 9 -33.62 38.20 -18.23
N LEU A 10 -32.44 38.01 -18.85
CA LEU A 10 -31.65 36.78 -18.83
C LEU A 10 -30.94 36.66 -17.47
N CYS A 11 -31.32 35.70 -16.63
CA CYS A 11 -30.57 35.34 -15.42
C CYS A 11 -29.28 34.62 -15.82
N ILE A 12 -28.16 35.34 -15.89
CA ILE A 12 -26.84 34.72 -15.95
C ILE A 12 -26.44 34.39 -14.51
N ALA A 13 -26.55 33.13 -14.13
CA ALA A 13 -25.96 32.66 -12.88
C ALA A 13 -24.44 32.85 -12.97
N GLN A 14 -23.88 33.63 -12.06
CA GLN A 14 -22.43 33.79 -11.92
C GLN A 14 -21.86 32.46 -11.43
N PHE A 15 -21.26 31.69 -12.33
CA PHE A 15 -20.36 30.61 -11.94
C PHE A 15 -19.03 31.25 -11.56
N SER A 16 -18.77 31.37 -10.26
CA SER A 16 -17.45 31.70 -9.76
C SER A 16 -16.52 30.52 -10.08
N LEU A 17 -15.62 30.70 -11.04
CA LEU A 17 -14.45 29.84 -11.22
C LEU A 17 -13.51 30.09 -10.04
N ILE A 18 -13.58 29.26 -9.00
CA ILE A 18 -12.55 29.23 -7.96
C ILE A 18 -11.35 28.50 -8.56
N SER A 19 -10.29 29.24 -8.86
CA SER A 19 -8.97 28.69 -9.10
C SER A 19 -8.51 28.00 -7.81
N ALA A 20 -8.34 26.68 -7.87
CA ALA A 20 -7.65 25.94 -6.82
C ALA A 20 -6.18 26.39 -6.86
N HIS A 21 -5.83 27.31 -5.95
CA HIS A 21 -4.43 27.54 -5.63
C HIS A 21 -3.88 26.25 -5.01
N ASP A 22 -2.74 25.82 -5.52
CA ASP A 22 -2.05 24.60 -5.11
C ASP A 22 -1.92 24.54 -3.58
N LEU A 23 -2.72 23.66 -2.96
CA LEU A 23 -2.41 23.18 -1.62
C LEU A 23 -1.20 22.28 -1.78
N ASN A 24 -0.01 22.87 -1.72
CA ASN A 24 1.22 22.15 -1.45
C ASN A 24 1.03 21.53 -0.05
N PRO A 25 0.77 20.21 0.09
CA PRO A 25 0.58 19.65 1.40
C PRO A 25 1.97 19.55 2.01
N THR A 26 2.33 20.55 2.82
CA THR A 26 3.37 20.38 3.83
C THR A 26 3.08 19.07 4.56
N PRO A 27 4.04 18.14 4.70
CA PRO A 27 3.80 16.87 5.34
C PRO A 27 3.32 17.15 6.77
N LYS A 28 2.04 16.89 7.02
CA LYS A 28 1.49 16.94 8.37
C LYS A 28 2.22 15.85 9.16
N LYS A 29 3.05 16.26 10.11
CA LYS A 29 3.45 15.41 11.22
C LYS A 29 2.16 15.01 11.94
N ASP A 30 1.70 13.81 11.67
CA ASP A 30 0.50 13.29 12.28
C ASP A 30 0.81 12.96 13.74
N ASN A 31 0.25 13.76 14.66
CA ASN A 31 0.26 13.51 16.11
C ASN A 31 -0.97 12.66 16.49
N GLY A 32 -1.37 11.72 15.63
CA GLY A 32 -2.41 10.75 15.91
C GLY A 32 -1.89 9.70 16.88
N THR A 33 -2.71 9.28 17.84
CA THR A 33 -2.42 8.25 18.84
C THR A 33 -1.75 7.03 18.23
N ALA A 34 -0.42 7.00 18.26
CA ALA A 34 0.36 5.91 17.68
C ALA A 34 0.16 4.68 18.56
N TYR A 35 -0.74 3.79 18.17
CA TYR A 35 -0.56 2.40 18.49
C TYR A 35 0.80 2.03 17.90
N TYR A 36 1.81 1.86 18.74
CA TYR A 36 3.14 1.43 18.32
C TYR A 36 3.00 0.03 17.75
N GLN A 37 2.68 -0.08 16.46
CA GLN A 37 2.79 -1.33 15.73
C GLN A 37 4.25 -1.73 15.80
N ASN A 38 4.52 -2.88 16.41
CA ASN A 38 5.85 -3.47 16.41
C ASN A 38 6.15 -4.02 15.02
N VAL A 39 6.37 -3.12 14.07
CA VAL A 39 6.78 -3.43 12.70
C VAL A 39 8.27 -3.71 12.73
N PRO A 40 8.71 -4.92 12.36
CA PRO A 40 10.13 -5.23 12.35
C PRO A 40 10.85 -4.37 11.32
N LYS A 41 12.09 -3.95 11.63
CA LYS A 41 12.96 -3.27 10.65
C LYS A 41 13.27 -4.17 9.45
N THR A 42 13.41 -5.47 9.69
CA THR A 42 13.58 -6.48 8.65
C THR A 42 12.71 -7.67 8.97
N VAL A 43 12.01 -8.19 7.97
CA VAL A 43 11.33 -9.48 8.06
C VAL A 43 11.66 -10.33 6.84
N ILE A 44 11.85 -11.63 7.07
CA ILE A 44 12.00 -12.61 6.01
C ILE A 44 10.87 -13.62 6.16
N ILE A 45 10.10 -13.79 5.09
CA ILE A 45 9.00 -14.73 5.05
C ILE A 45 9.22 -15.77 3.95
N LYS A 46 8.71 -16.97 4.17
CA LYS A 46 8.74 -18.06 3.20
C LYS A 46 7.33 -18.60 2.97
N THR A 47 6.90 -18.56 1.71
CA THR A 47 5.72 -19.27 1.23
C THR A 47 6.13 -20.63 0.63
N LYS A 48 5.17 -21.38 0.08
CA LYS A 48 5.45 -22.59 -0.69
C LYS A 48 6.34 -22.32 -1.92
N LYS A 49 6.23 -21.14 -2.54
CA LYS A 49 6.91 -20.81 -3.81
C LYS A 49 7.99 -19.74 -3.68
N PHE A 50 7.90 -18.87 -2.68
CA PHE A 50 8.72 -17.67 -2.59
C PHE A 50 9.42 -17.57 -1.24
N LYS A 51 10.61 -17.00 -1.26
CA LYS A 51 11.24 -16.40 -0.09
C LYS A 51 11.26 -14.89 -0.33
N VAL A 52 10.82 -14.10 0.64
CA VAL A 52 10.70 -12.65 0.53
C VAL A 52 11.37 -12.01 1.72
N ARG A 53 12.21 -11.00 1.47
CA ARG A 53 12.80 -10.12 2.48
C ARG A 53 12.23 -8.73 2.30
N ILE A 54 11.84 -8.13 3.41
CA ILE A 54 11.38 -6.76 3.48
C ILE A 54 12.28 -6.02 4.47
N ASP A 55 12.91 -4.94 4.04
CA ASP A 55 13.78 -4.10 4.87
C ASP A 55 13.28 -2.66 4.89
N LYS A 56 13.09 -2.10 6.07
CA LYS A 56 12.88 -0.66 6.27
C LYS A 56 14.15 0.08 5.89
N GLN A 57 14.02 1.02 4.97
CA GLN A 57 15.09 1.85 4.44
C GLN A 57 15.27 3.14 5.29
N PRO A 58 16.42 3.82 5.21
CA PRO A 58 16.66 5.07 5.94
C PRO A 58 15.65 6.19 5.63
N ASN A 59 15.06 6.20 4.43
CA ASN A 59 14.04 7.15 4.02
C ASN A 59 12.65 6.86 4.63
N GLY A 60 12.48 5.77 5.37
CA GLY A 60 11.22 5.36 5.99
C GLY A 60 10.40 4.35 5.17
N ASN A 61 10.65 4.24 3.87
CA ASN A 61 10.02 3.28 2.97
C ASN A 61 10.60 1.87 3.17
N TYR A 62 10.07 0.90 2.42
CA TYR A 62 10.45 -0.50 2.49
C TYR A 62 11.02 -0.99 1.16
N LEU A 63 11.99 -1.90 1.22
CA LEU A 63 12.56 -2.59 0.07
C LEU A 63 12.08 -4.04 0.07
N TYR A 64 11.44 -4.45 -1.02
CA TYR A 64 11.05 -5.84 -1.26
C TYR A 64 12.12 -6.55 -2.09
N GLN A 65 12.52 -7.74 -1.65
CA GLN A 65 13.40 -8.63 -2.41
C GLN A 65 12.80 -10.04 -2.38
N SER A 66 12.77 -10.74 -3.51
CA SER A 66 12.29 -12.12 -3.55
C SER A 66 13.17 -13.08 -4.32
N TRP A 67 13.03 -14.35 -3.92
CA TRP A 67 13.67 -15.51 -4.53
C TRP A 67 12.68 -16.68 -4.60
N GLY A 68 13.07 -17.76 -5.26
CA GLY A 68 12.42 -19.06 -5.06
C GLY A 68 12.49 -19.51 -3.60
N ALA A 69 11.47 -20.24 -3.14
CA ALA A 69 11.30 -20.65 -1.73
C ALA A 69 12.56 -21.25 -1.06
N ASN A 70 13.36 -22.00 -1.83
CA ASN A 70 14.53 -22.71 -1.32
C ASN A 70 15.86 -22.01 -1.63
N THR A 71 15.84 -20.90 -2.36
CA THR A 71 17.04 -20.14 -2.71
C THR A 71 17.59 -19.42 -1.48
N LYS A 72 18.92 -19.38 -1.33
CA LYS A 72 19.59 -18.65 -0.24
C LYS A 72 19.43 -17.14 -0.44
N ILE A 73 19.30 -16.40 0.67
CA ILE A 73 19.13 -14.93 0.63
C ILE A 73 20.40 -14.19 0.17
N THR A 74 21.56 -14.85 0.28
CA THR A 74 22.86 -14.35 -0.16
C THR A 74 23.02 -14.46 -1.68
N ALA A 75 22.16 -15.21 -2.37
CA ALA A 75 22.12 -15.23 -3.82
C ALA A 75 21.45 -13.96 -4.36
N LYS A 76 21.71 -13.65 -5.63
CA LYS A 76 21.03 -12.54 -6.32
C LYS A 76 19.50 -12.73 -6.27
N PRO A 77 18.73 -11.73 -5.81
CA PRO A 77 17.27 -11.79 -5.83
C PRO A 77 16.74 -11.86 -7.27
N SER A 78 15.64 -12.58 -7.44
CA SER A 78 14.90 -12.66 -8.71
C SER A 78 14.11 -11.39 -8.99
N MET A 79 13.73 -10.66 -7.94
CA MET A 79 12.97 -9.41 -8.04
C MET A 79 13.36 -8.49 -6.89
N ILE A 80 13.45 -7.20 -7.19
CA ILE A 80 13.63 -6.12 -6.22
C ILE A 80 12.58 -5.05 -6.53
N ILE A 81 11.86 -4.58 -5.53
CA ILE A 81 10.90 -3.46 -5.65
C ILE A 81 11.20 -2.48 -4.52
N SER A 82 11.53 -1.25 -4.89
CA SER A 82 11.80 -0.16 -3.94
C SER A 82 10.53 0.60 -3.59
N ASP A 83 10.65 1.55 -2.66
CA ASP A 83 9.61 2.53 -2.34
C ASP A 83 8.27 1.93 -1.93
N GLY A 84 8.32 0.78 -1.26
CA GLY A 84 7.14 0.21 -0.64
C GLY A 84 6.72 0.96 0.61
N GLU A 85 5.43 0.93 0.89
CA GLU A 85 4.82 1.62 2.02
C GLU A 85 4.24 0.61 3.03
N LEU A 86 4.11 1.05 4.27
CA LEU A 86 3.36 0.34 5.29
C LEU A 86 1.95 0.95 5.36
N ILE A 87 0.94 0.14 5.10
CA ILE A 87 -0.46 0.57 5.16
C ILE A 87 -1.09 0.01 6.43
N PRO A 88 -1.49 0.86 7.40
CA PRO A 88 -2.27 0.44 8.55
C PRO A 88 -3.65 -0.06 8.11
N ASP A 89 -4.12 -1.14 8.74
CA ASP A 89 -5.43 -1.74 8.50
C ASP A 89 -6.23 -1.83 9.82
N GLY A 90 -7.13 -0.86 10.01
CA GLY A 90 -7.96 -0.74 11.20
C GLY A 90 -7.20 -0.32 12.47
N SER A 91 -7.93 -0.24 13.58
CA SER A 91 -7.41 0.22 14.88
C SER A 91 -6.72 -0.87 15.70
N GLY A 92 -6.84 -2.15 15.30
CA GLY A 92 -6.27 -3.30 15.99
C GLY A 92 -4.78 -3.52 15.75
N GLY A 93 -4.12 -2.60 15.05
CA GLY A 93 -2.70 -2.71 14.71
C GLY A 93 -2.40 -3.71 13.60
N ASN A 94 -3.37 -4.06 12.74
CA ASN A 94 -3.06 -4.78 11.50
C ASN A 94 -2.39 -3.84 10.50
N TYR A 95 -1.56 -4.41 9.64
CA TYR A 95 -0.93 -3.69 8.55
C TYR A 95 -0.59 -4.64 7.41
N TYR A 96 -0.29 -4.06 6.27
CA TYR A 96 0.41 -4.74 5.19
C TYR A 96 1.50 -3.85 4.62
N PHE A 97 2.53 -4.46 4.07
CA PHE A 97 3.46 -3.77 3.19
C PHE A 97 2.89 -3.79 1.78
N GLU A 98 2.89 -2.65 1.08
CA GLU A 98 2.48 -2.57 -0.32
C GLU A 98 3.65 -2.11 -1.19
N PHE A 99 3.84 -2.79 -2.31
CA PHE A 99 4.83 -2.44 -3.33
C PHE A 99 4.15 -2.45 -4.70
N ASN A 100 4.46 -1.45 -5.53
CA ASN A 100 4.01 -1.40 -6.92
C ASN A 100 5.18 -1.74 -7.85
N ASN A 101 4.94 -2.65 -8.79
CA ASN A 101 5.88 -2.91 -9.88
C ASN A 101 5.11 -2.88 -11.20
N ASN A 102 5.20 -1.75 -11.91
CA ASN A 102 4.56 -1.52 -13.21
C ASN A 102 3.05 -1.87 -13.20
N GLY A 103 2.33 -1.39 -12.18
CA GLY A 103 0.89 -1.62 -12.04
C GLY A 103 0.50 -2.96 -11.41
N THR A 104 1.46 -3.85 -11.15
CA THR A 104 1.22 -5.05 -10.33
C THR A 104 1.49 -4.72 -8.86
N LEU A 105 0.51 -4.95 -7.99
CA LEU A 105 0.63 -4.74 -6.56
C LEU A 105 1.10 -6.02 -5.86
N TYR A 106 2.04 -5.85 -4.94
CA TYR A 106 2.56 -6.89 -4.07
C TYR A 106 2.26 -6.48 -2.65
N GLN A 107 1.36 -7.21 -2.00
CA GLN A 107 0.96 -6.94 -0.63
C GLN A 107 1.44 -8.07 0.28
N VAL A 108 2.09 -7.70 1.39
CA VAL A 108 2.50 -8.64 2.43
C VAL A 108 1.74 -8.31 3.71
N TRP A 109 0.66 -9.05 3.92
CA TRP A 109 -0.28 -8.85 5.01
C TRP A 109 0.24 -9.46 6.30
N ARG A 110 0.23 -8.69 7.37
CA ARG A 110 0.50 -9.18 8.73
C ARG A 110 -0.79 -9.73 9.33
N ASN A 111 -0.78 -11.01 9.69
CA ASN A 111 -1.91 -11.66 10.33
C ASN A 111 -1.74 -11.62 11.87
N TYR A 112 -2.30 -10.62 12.55
CA TYR A 112 -2.42 -10.64 14.01
C TYR A 112 -3.67 -11.41 14.46
N LEU A 113 -3.58 -12.07 15.63
CA LEU A 113 -4.71 -12.65 16.35
C LEU A 113 -5.69 -13.44 15.49
N THR A 114 -5.21 -14.55 14.95
CA THR A 114 -6.08 -15.53 14.32
C THR A 114 -6.63 -16.43 15.42
N ALA A 115 -7.94 -16.71 15.43
CA ALA A 115 -8.59 -17.61 16.38
C ALA A 115 -7.97 -19.02 16.44
N SER A 116 -7.05 -19.34 15.53
CA SER A 116 -6.22 -20.53 15.51
C SER A 116 -4.75 -20.16 15.58
N ALA A 117 -4.02 -20.75 16.52
CA ALA A 117 -2.55 -20.68 16.61
C ALA A 117 -1.82 -21.26 15.39
N LYS A 118 -2.56 -21.91 14.46
CA LYS A 118 -2.00 -22.55 13.26
C LYS A 118 -1.91 -21.64 12.04
N LYS A 119 -2.53 -20.45 12.07
CA LYS A 119 -2.52 -19.57 10.89
C LYS A 119 -1.16 -18.90 10.74
N ALA A 120 -0.72 -18.80 9.50
CA ALA A 120 0.58 -18.25 9.19
C ALA A 120 0.67 -16.77 9.57
N PRO A 121 1.82 -16.31 10.09
CA PRO A 121 2.02 -14.94 10.55
C PRO A 121 1.89 -13.88 9.44
N TYR A 122 2.06 -14.28 8.17
CA TYR A 122 1.94 -13.41 7.02
C TYR A 122 1.22 -14.10 5.85
N THR A 123 0.69 -13.29 4.94
CA THR A 123 0.16 -13.75 3.64
C THR A 123 0.71 -12.84 2.53
N LEU A 124 1.32 -13.43 1.50
CA LEU A 124 1.68 -12.74 0.28
C LEU A 124 0.50 -12.75 -0.69
N VAL A 125 0.09 -11.57 -1.13
CA VAL A 125 -0.93 -11.36 -2.16
C VAL A 125 -0.30 -10.58 -3.31
N VAL A 126 -0.53 -11.02 -4.55
CA VAL A 126 -0.09 -10.30 -5.75
C VAL A 126 -1.31 -10.06 -6.63
N ILE A 127 -1.52 -8.82 -7.04
CA ILE A 127 -2.69 -8.35 -7.77
C ILE A 127 -2.22 -7.66 -9.04
N ASP A 128 -2.73 -8.06 -10.20
CA ASP A 128 -2.38 -7.40 -11.47
C ASP A 128 -3.06 -6.03 -11.63
N GLY A 129 -2.69 -5.30 -12.69
CA GLY A 129 -3.25 -3.98 -12.97
C GLY A 129 -4.76 -3.96 -13.25
N ASN A 130 -5.40 -5.11 -13.44
CA ASN A 130 -6.85 -5.25 -13.62
C ASN A 130 -7.57 -5.63 -12.31
N GLY A 131 -6.83 -5.75 -11.20
CA GLY A 131 -7.38 -6.16 -9.91
C GLY A 131 -7.49 -7.68 -9.72
N LYS A 132 -6.97 -8.50 -10.65
CA LYS A 132 -7.00 -9.96 -10.51
C LYS A 132 -5.89 -10.43 -9.57
N THR A 133 -6.26 -11.23 -8.57
CA THR A 133 -5.27 -11.89 -7.69
C THR A 133 -4.53 -12.99 -8.46
N LEU A 134 -3.21 -12.82 -8.63
CA LEU A 134 -2.31 -13.79 -9.24
C LEU A 134 -1.71 -14.77 -8.22
N VAL A 135 -1.47 -14.29 -6.99
CA VAL A 135 -0.88 -15.06 -5.89
C VAL A 135 -1.64 -14.75 -4.61
N LYS A 136 -1.95 -15.78 -3.83
CA LYS A 136 -2.36 -15.67 -2.42
C LYS A 136 -1.77 -16.85 -1.66
N GLN A 137 -0.74 -16.61 -0.85
CA GLN A 137 -0.02 -17.67 -0.15
C GLN A 137 0.35 -17.27 1.26
N ASP A 138 0.01 -18.16 2.20
CA ASP A 138 0.47 -18.08 3.57
C ASP A 138 2.00 -18.22 3.66
N ALA A 139 2.59 -17.47 4.58
CA ALA A 139 4.02 -17.33 4.73
C ALA A 139 4.45 -17.42 6.20
N GLN A 140 5.47 -18.23 6.45
CA GLN A 140 6.10 -18.35 7.77
C GLN A 140 7.30 -17.40 7.87
N ILE A 141 7.54 -16.84 9.06
CA ILE A 141 8.76 -16.10 9.32
C ILE A 141 9.93 -17.09 9.32
N VAL A 142 11.01 -16.75 8.62
CA VAL A 142 12.26 -17.51 8.65
C VAL A 142 13.38 -16.63 9.18
N LYS A 143 14.32 -17.24 9.91
CA LYS A 143 15.57 -16.58 10.30
C LYS A 143 16.58 -16.72 9.16
N ASN A 144 17.51 -15.77 9.10
CA ASN A 144 18.73 -15.93 8.33
C ASN A 144 19.64 -16.97 8.95
#